data_AF-A0A846BCA9-F1
#
_entry.id   AF-A0A846BCA9-F1
#
_cell.length_a   1.000
_cell.length_b   1.000
_cell.length_c   1.000
_cell.angle_alpha   90.00
_cell.angle_beta   90.00
_cell.angle_gamma   90.00
#
_symmetry.space_group_name_H-M   'P 1'
#
loop_
_entity.id
_entity.type
_entity.pdbx_description
1 polymer ?
#
loop_
_entity_poly.entity_id
_entity_poly.type
_entity_poly.pdbx_seq_one_letter_code
_entity_poly.pdbx_strand_id
1 'polypeptide(L)' 'MFNSLLWTNSIDPNESLEDEELLKLLIEYLAQPQQGKLEPFAPVVINILHSWLQQSNLQGDI' A
#
# COMPACT_ATOMS: atom_id res chain seq x y z
N MET A 1 -2.60 -17.39 -4.85
CA MET A 1 -2.03 -16.94 -6.14
C MET A 1 -1.52 -15.51 -6.07
N PHE A 2 -2.21 -14.57 -5.40
CA PHE A 2 -1.76 -13.18 -5.25
C PHE A 2 -0.50 -13.00 -4.39
N ASN A 3 -0.32 -13.85 -3.36
CA ASN A 3 0.87 -13.79 -2.49
C ASN A 3 2.20 -13.87 -3.27
N SER A 4 2.25 -14.63 -4.37
CA SER A 4 3.48 -14.86 -5.14
C SER A 4 4.12 -13.59 -5.71
N LEU A 5 3.34 -12.56 -6.03
CA LEU A 5 3.87 -11.33 -6.64
C LEU A 5 4.61 -10.44 -5.62
N LEU A 6 4.24 -10.52 -4.34
CA LEU A 6 4.85 -9.74 -3.26
C LEU A 6 6.23 -10.32 -2.86
N TRP A 7 6.32 -11.64 -2.74
CA TRP A 7 7.59 -12.34 -2.48
C TRP A 7 8.65 -12.14 -3.57
N THR A 8 8.23 -11.87 -4.82
CA THR A 8 9.16 -11.69 -5.94
C THR A 8 9.93 -10.35 -5.85
N ASN A 9 9.44 -9.40 -5.04
CA ASN A 9 10.06 -8.07 -4.85
C ASN A 9 10.67 -7.87 -3.46
N SER A 10 10.91 -8.95 -2.69
CA SER A 10 11.50 -8.88 -1.33
C SER A 10 10.71 -8.04 -0.32
N ILE A 11 9.40 -7.90 -0.50
CA ILE A 11 8.51 -7.27 0.48
C ILE A 11 7.91 -8.40 1.31
N ASP A 12 8.39 -8.59 2.54
CA ASP A 12 7.79 -9.54 3.49
C ASP A 12 6.46 -8.95 3.97
N PRO A 13 5.31 -9.61 3.71
CA PRO A 13 4.01 -9.11 4.15
C PRO A 13 3.81 -9.17 5.69
N ASN A 14 4.74 -9.80 6.43
CA ASN A 14 4.70 -9.92 7.89
C ASN A 14 5.77 -9.06 8.59
N GLU A 15 6.64 -8.39 7.84
CA GLU A 15 7.43 -7.30 8.40
C GLU A 15 6.44 -6.20 8.77
N SER A 16 6.47 -5.73 10.03
CA SER A 16 5.67 -4.57 10.41
C SER A 16 5.99 -3.48 9.40
N LEU A 17 4.99 -2.98 8.69
CA LEU A 17 5.15 -1.82 7.81
C LEU A 17 5.49 -0.65 8.75
N GLU A 18 6.78 -0.49 9.06
CA GLU A 18 7.28 0.31 10.19
C GLU A 18 6.91 1.79 10.11
N ASP A 19 6.25 2.25 9.04
CA ASP A 19 5.63 3.56 9.02
C ASP A 19 4.30 3.54 8.26
N GLU A 20 3.18 3.31 8.97
CA GLU A 20 1.85 3.62 8.45
C GLU A 20 1.77 5.07 7.93
N GLU A 21 2.53 5.98 8.53
CA GLU A 21 2.67 7.37 8.11
C GLU A 21 3.31 7.48 6.72
N LEU A 22 4.33 6.66 6.43
CA LEU A 22 4.97 6.61 5.12
C LEU A 22 4.01 6.07 4.06
N LEU A 23 3.21 5.05 4.40
CA LEU A 23 2.18 4.52 3.51
C LEU A 23 1.08 5.56 3.23
N LYS A 24 0.65 6.29 4.26
CA LYS A 24 -0.32 7.40 4.11
C LYS A 24 0.25 8.49 3.20
N LEU A 25 1.51 8.89 3.39
CA LEU A 25 2.19 9.88 2.55
C LEU A 25 2.30 9.42 1.09
N LEU A 26 2.61 8.13 0.86
CA LEU A 26 2.70 7.57 -0.49
C LEU A 26 1.32 7.51 -1.17
N ILE A 27 0.27 7.13 -0.44
CA ILE A 27 -1.11 7.16 -0.94
C ILE A 27 -1.49 8.59 -1.34
N GLU A 28 -1.20 9.58 -0.48
CA GLU A 28 -1.47 10.99 -0.76
C GLU A 28 -0.75 11.46 -2.03
N TYR A 29 0.53 11.11 -2.18
CA TYR A 29 1.30 11.44 -3.37
C TYR A 29 0.71 10.81 -4.64
N LEU A 30 0.38 9.51 -4.60
CA LEU A 30 -0.19 8.78 -5.74
C LEU A 30 -1.60 9.25 -6.08
N ALA A 31 -2.35 9.81 -5.12
CA ALA A 31 -3.68 10.35 -5.32
C ALA A 31 -3.68 11.76 -5.94
N GLN A 32 -2.52 12.38 -6.15
CA GLN A 32 -2.41 13.67 -6.83
C GLN A 32 -2.45 13.50 -8.35
N PRO A 33 -3.43 14.12 -9.04
CA PRO A 33 -3.48 14.10 -10.49
C PRO A 33 -2.29 14.84 -11.11
N GLN A 34 -1.59 14.19 -12.03
CA GLN A 34 -0.60 14.81 -12.89
C GLN A 34 -1.27 15.17 -14.23
N GLN A 35 -1.18 16.43 -14.65
CA GLN A 35 -1.85 16.91 -15.87
C GLN A 35 -3.37 16.62 -15.88
N GLY A 36 -4.01 16.67 -14.71
CA GLY A 36 -5.45 16.48 -14.55
C GLY A 36 -5.92 15.02 -14.54
N LYS A 37 -5.01 14.04 -14.57
CA LYS A 37 -5.33 12.60 -14.45
C LYS A 37 -4.37 11.91 -13.49
N LEU A 38 -4.85 10.83 -12.88
CA LEU A 38 -3.95 9.92 -12.19
C LEU A 38 -3.20 9.08 -13.23
N GLU A 39 -1.98 8.67 -12.87
CA GLU A 39 -1.28 7.64 -13.60
C GLU A 39 -2.15 6.37 -13.69
N PRO A 40 -2.18 5.65 -14.83
CA PRO A 40 -3.08 4.50 -15.02
C PRO A 40 -2.93 3.40 -13.96
N PHE A 41 -1.74 3.27 -13.36
CA PHE A 41 -1.46 2.31 -12.30
C PHE A 41 -1.86 2.81 -10.90
N ALA A 42 -1.95 4.12 -10.68
CA ALA A 42 -2.09 4.71 -9.35
C ALA A 42 -3.34 4.22 -8.60
N PRO A 43 -4.54 4.10 -9.23
CA PRO A 43 -5.72 3.58 -8.53
C PRO A 43 -5.54 2.16 -7.98
N VAL A 44 -4.83 1.30 -8.72
CA VAL A 44 -4.59 -0.09 -8.30
C VAL A 44 -3.60 -0.12 -7.13
N VAL A 45 -2.53 0.65 -7.20
CA VAL A 45 -1.52 0.73 -6.14
C VAL A 45 -2.13 1.30 -4.85
N ILE A 46 -2.90 2.40 -4.94
CA ILE A 46 -3.61 2.99 -3.79
C ILE A 46 -4.48 1.95 -3.07
N ASN A 47 -5.22 1.14 -3.82
CA ASN A 47 -6.08 0.10 -3.23
C ASN A 47 -5.28 -1.00 -2.50
N ILE A 48 -4.10 -1.36 -3.01
CA ILE A 48 -3.20 -2.32 -2.36
C ILE A 48 -2.67 -1.74 -1.05
N LEU A 49 -2.17 -0.50 -1.06
CA LEU A 49 -1.64 0.16 0.13
C LEU A 49 -2.71 0.35 1.20
N HIS A 50 -3.95 0.67 0.82
CA HIS A 50 -5.08 0.71 1.75
C HIS A 50 -5.38 -0.65 2.39
N SER A 51 -5.29 -1.74 1.61
CA SER A 51 -5.51 -3.09 2.14
C SER A 51 -4.45 -3.47 3.18
N TRP A 52 -3.20 -3.05 2.97
CA TRP A 52 -2.11 -3.26 3.92
C TRP A 52 -2.31 -2.47 5.22
N LEU A 53 -2.69 -1.19 5.12
CA LEU A 53 -3.07 -0.39 6.30
C LEU A 53 -4.25 -0.99 7.07
N GLN A 54 -5.22 -1.60 6.39
CA GLN A 54 -6.32 -2.27 7.08
C GLN A 54 -5.85 -3.54 7.79
N GLN A 55 -4.93 -4.30 7.18
CA GLN A 55 -4.38 -5.51 7.78
C GLN A 55 -3.52 -5.22 9.01
N SER A 56 -2.75 -4.13 9.03
CA SER A 56 -1.97 -3.72 10.22
C SER A 56 -2.89 -3.40 11.39
N ASN A 57 -3.97 -2.66 11.15
CA ASN A 57 -4.95 -2.29 12.18
C ASN A 57 -5.69 -3.49 12.80
N LEU A 58 -5.72 -4.65 12.14
CA LEU A 58 -6.35 -5.87 12.67
C LEU A 58 -5.43 -6.69 13.60
N GLN A 59 -4.13 -6.36 13.66
CA GLN A 59 -3.14 -7.07 14.49
C GLN A 59 -2.84 -6.37 15.83
N GLY A 60 -3.43 -5.19 16.06
CA GLY A 60 -3.26 -4.40 17.30
C GLY A 60 -4.27 -4.68 18.42
N ASP A 61 -5.26 -5.55 18.21
CA ASP A 61 -6.30 -5.89 19.20
C ASP A 61 -6.21 -7.37 19.64
N ILE A 62 -5.10 -7.78 20.29
CA ILE A 62 -5.06 -8.96 21.20
C ILE A 62 -4.03 -8.77 22.31
#